data_AF-A0AAU4BZ01-F1
#
_entry.id   AF-A0AAU4BZ01-F1
#
_cell.length_a   1.000
_cell.length_b   1.000
_cell.length_c   1.000
_cell.angle_alpha   90.00
_cell.angle_beta   90.00
_cell.angle_gamma   90.00
#
_symmetry.space_group_name_H-M   'P 1'
#
loop_
_entity.id
_entity.type
_entity.pdbx_description
1 polymer ?
#
loop_
_entity_poly.entity_id
_entity_poly.type
_entity_poly.pdbx_seq_one_letter_code
_entity_poly.pdbx_strand_id
1 'polypeptide(L)'
;MSTSRRTLLGAALGGAATASVVGLPGAAHAASWQQKWAPTARRDGLGAFETVEDDRADSHPAGQPHIRTEGDNWRFTMHRADRDTSTDRQRQEVTGLRNGSGADYLTWGSGQTWRVTYSMYIPSSLKATTTFTHIMQMKQPGNGTSPIVVQSLRRVNGRQTIELRLPVDDILVGRTDLDPLHDRWTDVDFQIKVGNGSAGSVRWILKSGGATVVDASKTGVDTFLADRVRPKWGVYRSLGDTSGSLQDTYLLLTGLRGYQLV
;
A
#
# COMPACT_ATOMS: atom_id res chain seq x y z
N MET A 1 -7.29 32.85 -79.81
CA MET A 1 -6.57 31.78 -79.10
C MET A 1 -5.12 32.22 -78.88
N SER A 2 -4.56 31.87 -77.73
CA SER A 2 -3.16 32.03 -77.31
C SER A 2 -2.71 33.38 -76.75
N THR A 3 -2.67 33.40 -75.42
CA THR A 3 -1.82 34.13 -74.49
C THR A 3 -0.34 34.21 -74.89
N SER A 4 0.36 35.29 -74.51
CA SER A 4 1.35 35.24 -73.42
C SER A 4 1.89 36.63 -73.06
N ARG A 5 1.93 36.95 -71.76
CA ARG A 5 2.38 38.23 -71.19
C ARG A 5 3.89 38.23 -70.97
N ARG A 6 4.51 39.38 -71.26
CA ARG A 6 5.89 39.76 -70.91
C ARG A 6 6.02 40.19 -69.45
N THR A 7 7.11 39.73 -68.84
CA THR A 7 8.14 40.44 -68.05
C THR A 7 7.72 41.38 -66.91
N LEU A 8 8.32 41.19 -65.72
CA LEU A 8 9.15 42.22 -65.04
C LEU A 8 9.77 41.68 -63.73
N LEU A 9 11.08 41.88 -63.59
CA LEU A 9 11.79 41.88 -62.31
C LEU A 9 11.41 43.12 -61.50
N GLY A 10 11.28 42.97 -60.18
CA GLY A 10 11.21 44.07 -59.23
C GLY A 10 11.89 43.69 -57.93
N ALA A 11 12.93 44.45 -57.56
CA ALA A 11 13.62 44.37 -56.28
C ALA A 11 13.00 45.36 -55.27
N ALA A 12 12.85 44.96 -54.00
CA ALA A 12 12.74 45.83 -52.82
C ALA A 12 12.95 44.94 -51.57
N LEU A 13 14.04 45.06 -50.81
CA LEU A 13 14.28 46.00 -49.70
C LEU A 13 13.28 45.90 -48.53
N GLY A 14 13.80 45.43 -47.39
CA GLY A 14 13.56 46.04 -46.08
C GLY A 14 12.25 45.69 -45.37
N GLY A 15 12.33 44.76 -44.42
CA GLY A 15 11.29 44.57 -43.40
C GLY A 15 11.80 43.66 -42.29
N ALA A 16 12.42 44.24 -41.26
CA ALA A 16 12.75 43.52 -40.03
C ALA A 16 11.44 43.19 -39.30
N ALA A 17 10.90 42.00 -39.58
CA ALA A 17 9.88 41.41 -38.72
C ALA A 17 10.59 40.87 -37.48
N THR A 18 10.43 41.58 -36.36
CA THR A 18 10.68 41.01 -35.03
C THR A 18 9.77 39.81 -34.87
N ALA A 19 10.31 38.61 -35.09
CA ALA A 19 9.65 37.37 -34.75
C ALA A 19 9.48 37.36 -33.23
N SER A 20 8.27 37.65 -32.77
CA SER A 20 7.83 37.26 -31.44
C SER A 20 8.01 35.75 -31.33
N VAL A 21 9.04 35.33 -30.59
CA VAL A 21 9.23 33.94 -30.19
C VAL A 21 8.06 33.61 -29.28
N VAL A 22 6.96 33.14 -29.87
CA VAL A 22 5.87 32.51 -29.15
C VAL A 22 6.51 31.35 -28.42
N GLY A 23 6.61 31.47 -27.09
CA GLY A 23 7.19 30.44 -26.24
C GLY A 23 6.56 29.10 -26.58
N LEU A 24 7.40 28.15 -26.98
CA LEU A 24 6.97 26.77 -27.21
C LEU A 24 6.20 26.31 -25.96
N PRO A 25 5.01 25.70 -26.10
CA PRO A 25 4.33 25.12 -24.95
C PRO A 25 5.29 24.13 -24.29
N GLY A 26 5.59 24.37 -23.01
CA GLY A 26 6.48 23.49 -22.24
C GLY A 26 5.98 22.05 -22.37
N ALA A 27 6.90 21.13 -22.63
CA ALA A 27 6.57 19.71 -22.79
C ALA A 27 5.83 19.23 -21.54
N ALA A 28 4.56 18.83 -21.69
CA ALA A 28 3.81 18.21 -20.61
C ALA A 28 4.50 16.89 -20.26
N HIS A 29 5.09 16.80 -19.06
CA HIS A 29 5.66 15.56 -18.57
C HIS A 29 4.54 14.57 -18.27
N ALA A 30 4.61 13.38 -18.88
CA ALA A 30 3.71 12.28 -18.54
C ALA A 30 3.99 11.81 -17.11
N ALA A 31 2.92 11.57 -16.33
CA ALA A 31 3.04 11.12 -14.96
C ALA A 31 3.82 9.80 -14.88
N SER A 32 4.76 9.70 -13.94
CA SER A 32 5.65 8.55 -13.79
C SER A 32 5.82 8.15 -12.33
N TRP A 33 6.01 6.85 -12.08
CA TRP A 33 6.27 6.34 -10.74
C TRP A 33 7.73 6.63 -10.34
N GLN A 34 7.92 7.39 -9.28
CA GLN A 34 9.23 7.66 -8.69
C GLN A 34 9.37 6.88 -7.39
N GLN A 35 10.42 6.07 -7.27
CA GLN A 35 10.71 5.34 -6.03
C GLN A 35 11.15 6.33 -4.94
N LYS A 36 10.43 6.33 -3.82
CA LYS A 36 10.68 7.20 -2.66
C LYS A 36 11.21 6.43 -1.45
N TRP A 37 11.06 5.11 -1.44
CA TRP A 37 11.45 4.27 -0.30
C TRP A 37 11.78 2.84 -0.74
N ALA A 38 12.93 2.32 -0.30
CA ALA A 38 13.40 0.98 -0.66
C ALA A 38 14.35 0.39 0.38
N PRO A 39 13.84 0.07 1.58
CA PRO A 39 14.64 -0.58 2.61
C PRO A 39 14.91 -2.05 2.27
N THR A 40 15.81 -2.64 3.05
CA THR A 40 15.99 -4.08 3.17
C THR A 40 15.97 -4.45 4.65
N ALA A 41 15.41 -5.61 5.00
CA ALA A 41 15.36 -6.04 6.39
C ALA A 41 16.76 -6.14 6.99
N ARG A 42 17.71 -6.71 6.23
CA ARG A 42 19.09 -6.89 6.65
C ARG A 42 19.83 -5.58 6.96
N ARG A 43 19.64 -4.53 6.14
CA ARG A 43 20.33 -3.23 6.32
C ARG A 43 19.61 -2.34 7.32
N ASP A 44 18.31 -2.17 7.16
CA ASP A 44 17.55 -1.10 7.82
C ASP A 44 16.81 -1.60 9.06
N GLY A 45 16.63 -2.92 9.22
CA GLY A 45 15.94 -3.50 10.36
C GLY A 45 14.53 -2.92 10.53
N LEU A 46 14.13 -2.71 11.77
CA LEU A 46 12.89 -2.00 12.10
C LEU A 46 13.01 -0.47 11.95
N GLY A 47 14.22 0.05 11.74
CA GLY A 47 14.47 1.46 11.44
C GLY A 47 13.82 1.92 10.13
N ALA A 48 13.43 0.98 9.26
CA ALA A 48 12.68 1.27 8.03
C ALA A 48 11.28 1.87 8.28
N PHE A 49 10.72 1.70 9.48
CA PHE A 49 9.35 2.06 9.81
C PHE A 49 9.28 3.29 10.73
N GLU A 50 8.18 4.02 10.63
CA GLU A 50 7.86 5.18 11.48
C GLU A 50 7.68 4.75 12.94
N THR A 51 6.91 3.69 13.19
CA THR A 51 6.73 3.11 14.53
C THR A 51 6.72 1.59 14.48
N VAL A 52 7.06 0.98 15.62
CA VAL A 52 6.93 -0.46 15.88
C VAL A 52 5.94 -0.63 17.03
N GLU A 53 4.90 -1.43 16.81
CA GLU A 53 3.87 -1.77 17.78
C GLU A 53 4.08 -3.20 18.27
N ASP A 54 5.24 -3.46 18.89
CA ASP A 54 5.62 -4.75 19.48
C ASP A 54 5.10 -4.85 20.93
N ASP A 55 4.26 -5.84 21.22
CA ASP A 55 3.67 -6.16 22.53
C ASP A 55 3.22 -4.93 23.34
N ARG A 56 2.42 -4.05 22.72
CA ARG A 56 1.98 -2.76 23.29
C ARG A 56 1.28 -2.86 24.66
N ALA A 57 0.79 -4.04 25.02
CA ALA A 57 0.10 -4.29 26.28
C ALA A 57 0.97 -4.98 27.33
N ASP A 58 2.25 -5.26 27.03
CA ASP A 58 3.16 -6.04 27.87
C ASP A 58 2.55 -7.40 28.28
N SER A 59 1.82 -7.99 27.33
CA SER A 59 0.96 -9.16 27.55
C SER A 59 1.73 -10.47 27.46
N HIS A 60 2.85 -10.47 26.75
CA HIS A 60 3.68 -11.65 26.56
C HIS A 60 5.18 -11.28 26.45
N PRO A 61 5.80 -10.78 27.54
CA PRO A 61 7.20 -10.35 27.51
C PRO A 61 8.18 -11.46 27.14
N ALA A 62 7.88 -12.71 27.55
CA ALA A 62 8.70 -13.88 27.23
C ALA A 62 8.74 -14.23 25.73
N GLY A 63 7.81 -13.71 24.93
CA GLY A 63 7.75 -13.91 23.48
C GLY A 63 8.55 -12.89 22.67
N GLN A 64 9.09 -11.86 23.31
CA GLN A 64 9.80 -10.77 22.62
C GLN A 64 11.16 -11.20 22.07
N PRO A 65 11.63 -10.60 20.96
CA PRO A 65 10.87 -9.69 20.10
C PRO A 65 9.89 -10.44 19.19
N HIS A 66 8.63 -9.97 19.14
CA HIS A 66 7.63 -10.54 18.25
C HIS A 66 7.80 -10.03 16.83
N ILE A 67 8.30 -8.79 16.68
CA ILE A 67 8.62 -8.18 15.39
C ILE A 67 10.14 -8.10 15.26
N ARG A 68 10.70 -8.80 14.26
CA ARG A 68 12.16 -8.83 14.05
C ARG A 68 12.50 -9.05 12.59
N THR A 69 13.78 -8.98 12.25
CA THR A 69 14.27 -9.41 10.94
C THR A 69 14.73 -10.86 10.97
N GLU A 70 14.61 -11.55 9.84
CA GLU A 70 15.08 -12.91 9.60
C GLU A 70 15.70 -12.95 8.18
N GLY A 71 17.01 -12.73 8.11
CA GLY A 71 17.69 -12.50 6.83
C GLY A 71 17.16 -11.24 6.13
N ASP A 72 16.60 -11.41 4.95
CA ASP A 72 16.03 -10.31 4.14
C ASP A 72 14.52 -10.14 4.36
N ASN A 73 13.96 -10.77 5.39
CA ASN A 73 12.55 -10.72 5.74
C ASN A 73 12.31 -9.94 7.03
N TRP A 74 11.19 -9.22 7.09
CA TRP A 74 10.59 -8.80 8.37
C TRP A 74 9.59 -9.86 8.79
N ARG A 75 9.75 -10.36 10.02
CA ARG A 75 8.91 -11.37 10.64
C ARG A 75 8.04 -10.74 11.71
N PHE A 76 6.75 -11.04 11.64
CA PHE A 76 5.74 -10.68 12.64
C PHE A 76 5.23 -11.97 13.26
N THR A 77 5.67 -12.30 14.45
CA THR A 77 5.25 -13.50 15.18
C THR A 77 4.04 -13.17 16.04
N MET A 78 3.04 -14.05 16.06
CA MET A 78 1.83 -13.86 16.85
C MET A 78 1.58 -15.14 17.66
N HIS A 79 1.71 -15.05 18.97
CA HIS A 79 1.40 -16.14 19.90
C HIS A 79 -0.03 -16.00 20.41
N ARG A 80 -0.65 -17.10 20.85
CA ARG A 80 -1.99 -17.07 21.48
C ARG A 80 -2.02 -16.29 22.81
N ALA A 81 -0.87 -16.11 23.46
CA ALA A 81 -0.75 -15.32 24.69
C ALA A 81 -0.85 -13.80 24.41
N ASP A 82 -0.41 -13.34 23.25
CA ASP A 82 -0.32 -11.91 22.92
C ASP A 82 -1.68 -11.22 23.00
N ARG A 83 -1.72 -9.99 23.51
CA ARG A 83 -2.89 -9.11 23.55
C ARG A 83 -2.49 -7.73 23.05
N ASP A 84 -3.42 -7.07 22.39
CA ASP A 84 -3.33 -5.63 22.19
C ASP A 84 -3.75 -4.90 23.47
N THR A 85 -3.58 -3.58 23.52
CA THR A 85 -4.11 -2.76 24.63
C THR A 85 -5.63 -2.89 24.77
N SER A 86 -6.32 -3.28 23.68
CA SER A 86 -7.68 -3.82 23.74
C SER A 86 -7.62 -5.35 23.87
N THR A 87 -8.25 -5.90 24.90
CA THR A 87 -8.11 -7.33 25.27
C THR A 87 -8.88 -8.31 24.38
N ASP A 88 -9.73 -7.81 23.49
CA ASP A 88 -10.54 -8.60 22.54
C ASP A 88 -9.77 -8.93 21.23
N ARG A 89 -8.48 -8.61 21.16
CA ARG A 89 -7.66 -8.73 19.95
C ARG A 89 -6.18 -8.88 20.27
N GLN A 90 -5.41 -9.27 19.26
CA GLN A 90 -3.95 -9.37 19.30
C GLN A 90 -3.37 -8.48 18.20
N ARG A 91 -2.24 -7.81 18.47
CA ARG A 91 -1.57 -6.93 17.52
C ARG A 91 -0.06 -7.07 17.60
N GLN A 92 0.57 -7.20 16.44
CA GLN A 92 2.00 -6.99 16.23
C GLN A 92 2.15 -6.32 14.85
N GLU A 93 2.36 -5.01 14.82
CA GLU A 93 2.37 -4.22 13.56
C GLU A 93 3.50 -3.19 13.51
N VAL A 94 3.89 -2.79 12.30
CA VAL A 94 4.73 -1.62 12.03
C VAL A 94 3.95 -0.58 11.24
N THR A 95 4.38 0.68 11.28
CA THR A 95 3.67 1.78 10.60
C THR A 95 4.61 2.67 9.80
N GLY A 96 4.10 3.28 8.73
CA GLY A 96 4.78 4.34 7.99
C GLY A 96 6.07 3.90 7.28
N LEU A 97 6.65 4.83 6.52
CA LEU A 97 7.85 4.61 5.71
C LEU A 97 8.89 5.64 6.14
N ARG A 98 9.87 5.24 6.95
CA ARG A 98 10.97 6.14 7.33
C ARG A 98 11.84 6.42 6.11
N ASN A 99 12.11 7.68 5.82
CA ASN A 99 12.85 8.11 4.64
C ASN A 99 14.05 8.97 5.05
N GLY A 100 15.21 8.33 5.24
CA GLY A 100 16.42 8.97 5.73
C GLY A 100 16.71 8.67 7.19
N SER A 101 17.70 9.37 7.74
CA SER A 101 18.08 9.29 9.16
C SER A 101 17.18 10.17 10.02
N GLY A 102 16.95 9.79 11.27
CA GLY A 102 16.18 10.60 12.22
C GLY A 102 14.66 10.39 12.09
N ALA A 103 13.87 11.42 12.38
CA ALA A 103 12.40 11.33 12.49
C ALA A 103 11.66 11.45 11.15
N ASP A 104 12.36 11.52 10.02
CA ASP A 104 11.76 11.76 8.71
C ASP A 104 11.04 10.53 8.16
N TYR A 105 9.80 10.71 7.71
CA TYR A 105 8.99 9.67 7.09
C TYR A 105 8.14 10.25 5.95
N LEU A 106 7.75 9.38 5.01
CA LEU A 106 6.87 9.77 3.92
C LEU A 106 5.46 10.11 4.43
N THR A 107 4.93 11.23 3.96
CA THR A 107 3.60 11.74 4.29
C THR A 107 2.72 11.69 3.04
N TRP A 108 1.75 10.78 3.02
CA TRP A 108 0.85 10.64 1.86
C TRP A 108 -0.32 11.60 2.01
N GLY A 109 -0.20 12.77 1.38
CA GLY A 109 -1.18 13.85 1.45
C GLY A 109 -2.31 13.72 0.42
N SER A 110 -3.40 14.45 0.65
CA SER A 110 -4.53 14.54 -0.28
C SER A 110 -4.10 14.97 -1.69
N GLY A 111 -4.71 14.36 -2.71
CA GLY A 111 -4.41 14.57 -4.13
C GLY A 111 -3.24 13.72 -4.65
N GLN A 112 -2.39 13.18 -3.78
CA GLN A 112 -1.25 12.36 -4.19
C GLN A 112 -1.67 10.93 -4.53
N THR A 113 -0.93 10.31 -5.44
CA THR A 113 -1.09 8.88 -5.75
C THR A 113 0.18 8.12 -5.38
N TRP A 114 0.01 7.07 -4.59
CA TRP A 114 1.07 6.26 -4.02
C TRP A 114 0.91 4.80 -4.41
N ARG A 115 2.04 4.09 -4.46
CA ARG A 115 2.12 2.66 -4.69
C ARG A 115 3.08 2.04 -3.71
N VAL A 116 2.71 0.88 -3.16
CA VAL A 116 3.61 0.02 -2.41
C VAL A 116 3.63 -1.37 -3.01
N THR A 117 4.84 -1.93 -3.12
CA THR A 117 5.05 -3.31 -3.59
C THR A 117 5.86 -4.08 -2.57
N TYR A 118 5.54 -5.36 -2.38
CA TYR A 118 6.26 -6.28 -1.51
C TYR A 118 5.85 -7.72 -1.80
N SER A 119 6.62 -8.69 -1.31
CA SER A 119 6.19 -10.09 -1.27
C SER A 119 5.84 -10.47 0.16
N MET A 120 4.78 -11.24 0.33
CA MET A 120 4.36 -11.78 1.63
C MET A 120 4.37 -13.29 1.62
N TYR A 121 4.77 -13.89 2.74
CA TYR A 121 4.63 -15.31 3.01
C TYR A 121 3.61 -15.48 4.15
N ILE A 122 2.50 -16.14 3.85
CA ILE A 122 1.44 -16.43 4.81
C ILE A 122 1.53 -17.94 5.12
N PRO A 123 2.03 -18.35 6.29
CA PRO A 123 2.07 -19.77 6.64
C PRO A 123 0.66 -20.34 6.78
N SER A 124 0.47 -21.64 6.54
CA SER A 124 -0.81 -22.35 6.85
C SER A 124 -1.24 -22.21 8.31
N SER A 125 -0.32 -21.83 9.20
CA SER A 125 -0.65 -21.47 10.58
C SER A 125 -1.43 -20.15 10.71
N LEU A 126 -1.27 -19.19 9.78
CA LEU A 126 -1.95 -17.89 9.78
C LEU A 126 -3.31 -17.98 9.08
N LYS A 127 -4.26 -18.64 9.76
CA LYS A 127 -5.60 -18.88 9.24
C LYS A 127 -6.47 -17.63 9.24
N ALA A 128 -7.43 -17.59 8.32
CA ALA A 128 -8.48 -16.59 8.30
C ALA A 128 -9.46 -16.80 9.48
N THR A 129 -9.96 -15.69 10.05
CA THR A 129 -10.91 -15.72 11.18
C THR A 129 -12.32 -15.27 10.75
N THR A 130 -13.34 -15.53 11.58
CA THR A 130 -14.73 -15.13 11.29
C THR A 130 -14.98 -13.63 11.43
N THR A 131 -14.18 -12.94 12.25
CA THR A 131 -14.29 -11.50 12.54
C THR A 131 -13.32 -10.68 11.68
N PHE A 132 -12.05 -10.57 12.09
CA PHE A 132 -11.01 -9.95 11.28
C PHE A 132 -9.61 -10.49 11.62
N THR A 133 -8.77 -10.54 10.60
CA THR A 133 -7.31 -10.69 10.69
C THR A 133 -6.70 -9.76 9.64
N HIS A 134 -6.34 -8.55 10.03
CA HIS A 134 -5.71 -7.57 9.16
C HIS A 134 -4.20 -7.87 9.05
N ILE A 135 -3.69 -7.86 7.83
CA ILE A 135 -2.26 -8.05 7.54
C ILE A 135 -1.59 -6.84 6.88
N MET A 136 -2.41 -5.94 6.33
CA MET A 136 -2.01 -4.59 5.93
C MET A 136 -3.18 -3.65 6.14
N GLN A 137 -2.88 -2.40 6.49
CA GLN A 137 -3.89 -1.34 6.60
C GLN A 137 -3.35 -0.03 5.97
N MET A 138 -4.26 0.81 5.49
CA MET A 138 -4.01 2.24 5.29
C MET A 138 -4.74 3.00 6.39
N LYS A 139 -4.06 3.94 7.05
CA LYS A 139 -4.58 4.57 8.26
C LYS A 139 -4.15 6.02 8.38
N GLN A 140 -5.04 6.85 8.92
CA GLN A 140 -4.67 8.16 9.46
C GLN A 140 -3.90 7.96 10.78
N PRO A 141 -2.73 8.61 10.98
CA PRO A 141 -2.07 8.65 12.28
C PRO A 141 -3.01 9.12 13.39
N GLY A 142 -2.88 8.53 14.59
CA GLY A 142 -3.70 8.87 15.75
C GLY A 142 -4.32 7.65 16.43
N ASN A 143 -4.70 7.81 17.70
CA ASN A 143 -5.41 6.80 18.46
C ASN A 143 -6.90 6.78 18.07
N GLY A 144 -7.48 5.58 17.97
CA GLY A 144 -8.92 5.40 17.77
C GLY A 144 -9.46 5.68 16.36
N THR A 145 -8.62 6.05 15.40
CA THR A 145 -9.07 6.24 14.01
C THR A 145 -9.47 4.91 13.38
N SER A 146 -10.50 4.90 12.54
CA SER A 146 -10.85 3.73 11.72
C SER A 146 -9.78 3.49 10.64
N PRO A 147 -9.51 2.24 10.25
CA PRO A 147 -8.70 1.99 9.06
C PRO A 147 -9.44 2.47 7.80
N ILE A 148 -8.69 3.05 6.87
CA ILE A 148 -9.17 3.57 5.58
C ILE A 148 -9.31 2.41 4.59
N VAL A 149 -8.27 1.57 4.52
CA VAL A 149 -8.21 0.36 3.70
C VAL A 149 -7.67 -0.76 4.56
N VAL A 150 -8.19 -1.97 4.41
CA VAL A 150 -7.68 -3.17 5.07
C VAL A 150 -7.46 -4.28 4.06
N GLN A 151 -6.29 -4.91 4.10
CA GLN A 151 -6.07 -6.24 3.53
C GLN A 151 -6.23 -7.26 4.65
N SER A 152 -7.22 -8.14 4.52
CA SER A 152 -7.65 -9.02 5.60
C SER A 152 -7.73 -10.47 5.19
N LEU A 153 -7.45 -11.37 6.13
CA LEU A 153 -7.79 -12.78 6.05
C LEU A 153 -9.16 -12.96 6.72
N ARG A 154 -10.14 -13.45 5.96
CA ARG A 154 -11.52 -13.62 6.42
C ARG A 154 -12.10 -14.96 6.05
N ARG A 155 -12.93 -15.50 6.95
CA ARG A 155 -13.81 -16.61 6.63
C ARG A 155 -15.10 -16.09 6.00
N VAL A 156 -15.39 -16.56 4.80
CA VAL A 156 -16.59 -16.20 4.05
C VAL A 156 -17.26 -17.49 3.61
N ASN A 157 -18.49 -17.72 4.04
CA ASN A 157 -19.24 -18.96 3.75
C ASN A 157 -18.43 -20.23 4.05
N GLY A 158 -17.72 -20.23 5.18
CA GLY A 158 -16.88 -21.35 5.63
C GLY A 158 -15.53 -21.48 4.94
N ARG A 159 -15.20 -20.69 3.92
CA ARG A 159 -13.90 -20.71 3.21
C ARG A 159 -12.94 -19.65 3.73
N GLN A 160 -11.64 -19.94 3.71
CA GLN A 160 -10.61 -18.95 4.00
C GLN A 160 -10.34 -18.08 2.78
N THR A 161 -10.33 -16.77 2.96
CA THR A 161 -10.15 -15.81 1.87
C THR A 161 -9.17 -14.72 2.28
N ILE A 162 -8.51 -14.14 1.28
CA ILE A 162 -7.81 -12.86 1.39
C ILE A 162 -8.58 -11.81 0.60
N GLU A 163 -8.74 -10.62 1.17
CA GLU A 163 -9.53 -9.56 0.57
C GLU A 163 -8.95 -8.18 0.86
N LEU A 164 -9.29 -7.22 0.00
CA LEU A 164 -9.06 -5.80 0.23
C LEU A 164 -10.41 -5.09 0.35
N ARG A 165 -10.58 -4.28 1.40
CA ARG A 165 -11.82 -3.52 1.65
C ARG A 165 -11.55 -2.08 2.09
N LEU A 166 -12.51 -1.20 1.85
CA LEU A 166 -12.68 0.06 2.57
C LEU A 166 -13.77 -0.16 3.63
N PRO A 167 -13.40 -0.37 4.90
CA PRO A 167 -14.33 -0.90 5.89
C PRO A 167 -15.35 0.13 6.40
N VAL A 168 -15.06 1.42 6.32
CA VAL A 168 -15.99 2.50 6.72
C VAL A 168 -17.24 2.50 5.83
N ASP A 169 -17.04 2.34 4.52
CA ASP A 169 -18.12 2.35 3.52
C ASP A 169 -18.61 0.93 3.15
N ASP A 170 -18.11 -0.11 3.82
CA ASP A 170 -18.38 -1.52 3.52
C ASP A 170 -18.07 -1.95 2.07
N ILE A 171 -17.10 -1.29 1.42
CA ILE A 171 -16.76 -1.57 0.02
C ILE A 171 -15.75 -2.71 -0.07
N LEU A 172 -16.12 -3.79 -0.78
CA LEU A 172 -15.17 -4.82 -1.23
C LEU A 172 -14.48 -4.37 -2.53
N VAL A 173 -13.15 -4.33 -2.52
CA VAL A 173 -12.35 -4.07 -3.72
C VAL A 173 -12.13 -5.36 -4.51
N GLY A 174 -11.65 -6.41 -3.84
CA GLY A 174 -11.40 -7.72 -4.42
C GLY A 174 -11.19 -8.79 -3.35
N ARG A 175 -11.37 -10.05 -3.72
CA ARG A 175 -11.23 -11.23 -2.86
C ARG A 175 -10.80 -12.44 -3.67
N THR A 176 -9.99 -13.31 -3.08
CA THR A 176 -9.70 -14.65 -3.60
C THR A 176 -9.55 -15.65 -2.46
N ASP A 177 -9.51 -16.94 -2.78
CA ASP A 177 -9.29 -18.01 -1.79
C ASP A 177 -7.87 -17.91 -1.21
N LEU A 178 -7.75 -18.11 0.10
CA LEU A 178 -6.48 -18.04 0.81
C LEU A 178 -5.70 -19.36 0.74
N ASP A 179 -6.41 -20.50 0.70
CA ASP A 179 -5.81 -21.85 0.72
C ASP A 179 -4.69 -22.04 -0.32
N PRO A 180 -4.83 -21.59 -1.58
CA PRO A 180 -3.75 -21.71 -2.58
C PRO A 180 -2.54 -20.79 -2.34
N LEU A 181 -2.67 -19.77 -1.49
CA LEU A 181 -1.61 -18.79 -1.21
C LEU A 181 -0.79 -19.13 0.04
N HIS A 182 -1.25 -20.09 0.84
CA HIS A 182 -0.51 -20.54 2.01
C HIS A 182 0.82 -21.18 1.64
N ASP A 183 1.81 -20.98 2.51
CA ASP A 183 3.14 -21.55 2.43
C ASP A 183 3.88 -21.23 1.12
N ARG A 184 3.56 -20.07 0.53
CA ARG A 184 4.13 -19.55 -0.71
C ARG A 184 4.34 -18.05 -0.62
N TRP A 185 5.33 -17.56 -1.36
CA TRP A 185 5.48 -16.13 -1.58
C TRP A 185 4.43 -15.64 -2.57
N THR A 186 3.73 -14.57 -2.16
CA THR A 186 2.74 -13.86 -2.99
C THR A 186 3.16 -12.41 -3.08
N ASP A 187 3.31 -11.91 -4.31
CA ASP A 187 3.62 -10.51 -4.57
C ASP A 187 2.37 -9.66 -4.47
N VAL A 188 2.51 -8.52 -3.81
CA VAL A 188 1.48 -7.50 -3.64
C VAL A 188 1.90 -6.24 -4.37
N ASP A 189 1.00 -5.70 -5.17
CA ASP A 189 1.08 -4.35 -5.75
C ASP A 189 -0.20 -3.61 -5.40
N PHE A 190 -0.07 -2.67 -4.46
CA PHE A 190 -1.18 -1.86 -3.98
C PHE A 190 -0.95 -0.40 -4.36
N GLN A 191 -1.99 0.22 -4.90
CA GLN A 191 -1.99 1.62 -5.32
C GLN A 191 -3.16 2.33 -4.66
N ILE A 192 -2.95 3.58 -4.27
CA ILE A 192 -3.94 4.45 -3.67
C ILE A 192 -3.78 5.88 -4.17
N LYS A 193 -4.88 6.47 -4.66
CA LYS A 193 -5.00 7.93 -4.80
C LYS A 193 -5.68 8.42 -3.53
N VAL A 194 -4.98 9.25 -2.77
CA VAL A 194 -5.50 9.84 -1.53
C VAL A 194 -6.46 10.96 -1.89
N GLY A 195 -7.72 10.83 -1.50
CA GLY A 195 -8.76 11.81 -1.76
C GLY A 195 -9.95 11.62 -0.82
N ASN A 196 -10.58 12.75 -0.47
CA ASN A 196 -11.78 12.81 0.38
C ASN A 196 -13.04 12.57 -0.44
N GLY A 197 -14.07 11.96 0.15
CA GLY A 197 -15.33 11.65 -0.53
C GLY A 197 -15.10 10.80 -1.78
N SER A 198 -15.56 11.23 -2.95
CA SER A 198 -15.38 10.47 -4.20
C SER A 198 -14.06 10.73 -4.94
N ALA A 199 -13.11 11.47 -4.35
CA ALA A 199 -11.87 11.84 -5.04
C ALA A 199 -10.76 10.76 -5.01
N GLY A 200 -10.95 9.68 -4.25
CA GLY A 200 -9.97 8.62 -4.07
C GLY A 200 -10.15 7.43 -5.01
N SER A 201 -9.11 6.60 -5.05
CA SER A 201 -9.14 5.31 -5.73
C SER A 201 -8.13 4.33 -5.15
N VAL A 202 -8.38 3.04 -5.30
CA VAL A 202 -7.45 1.96 -4.94
C VAL A 202 -7.34 0.95 -6.07
N ARG A 203 -6.16 0.34 -6.23
CA ARG A 203 -5.94 -0.87 -7.04
C ARG A 203 -5.12 -1.87 -6.26
N TRP A 204 -5.47 -3.14 -6.38
CA TRP A 204 -4.85 -4.23 -5.66
C TRP A 204 -4.62 -5.40 -6.58
N ILE A 205 -3.35 -5.76 -6.70
CA ILE A 205 -2.91 -6.88 -7.53
C ILE A 205 -2.19 -7.86 -6.61
N LEU A 206 -2.59 -9.12 -6.69
CA LEU A 206 -1.88 -10.24 -6.09
C LEU A 206 -1.35 -11.16 -7.18
N LYS A 207 -0.08 -11.56 -7.06
CA LYS A 207 0.53 -12.57 -7.93
C LYS A 207 1.14 -13.68 -7.10
N SER A 208 0.87 -14.92 -7.46
CA SER A 208 1.47 -16.10 -6.80
C SER A 208 1.87 -17.12 -7.86
N GLY A 209 3.10 -17.64 -7.76
CA GLY A 209 3.64 -18.58 -8.75
C GLY A 209 3.66 -18.03 -10.19
N GLY A 210 3.82 -16.71 -10.35
CA GLY A 210 3.80 -16.03 -11.65
C GLY A 210 2.40 -15.74 -12.23
N ALA A 211 1.33 -16.25 -11.62
CA ALA A 211 -0.04 -15.98 -12.03
C ALA A 211 -0.65 -14.81 -11.26
N THR A 212 -1.36 -13.92 -11.95
CA THR A 212 -2.21 -12.91 -11.30
C THR A 212 -3.47 -13.58 -10.76
N VAL A 213 -3.64 -13.59 -9.44
CA VAL A 213 -4.81 -14.19 -8.75
C VAL A 213 -5.86 -13.16 -8.37
N VAL A 214 -5.46 -11.89 -8.28
CA VAL A 214 -6.35 -10.73 -8.15
C VAL A 214 -5.75 -9.57 -8.94
N ASP A 215 -6.57 -8.84 -9.69
CA ASP A 215 -6.32 -7.48 -10.17
C ASP A 215 -7.64 -6.74 -10.11
N ALA A 216 -7.83 -5.95 -9.06
CA ALA A 216 -9.09 -5.29 -8.78
C ALA A 216 -8.88 -3.83 -8.39
N SER A 217 -9.83 -2.98 -8.74
CA SER A 217 -9.78 -1.56 -8.43
C SER A 217 -11.13 -0.98 -8.08
N LYS A 218 -11.12 0.09 -7.29
CA LYS A 218 -12.26 0.96 -7.04
C LYS A 218 -11.85 2.41 -7.18
N THR A 219 -12.68 3.20 -7.84
CA THR A 219 -12.56 4.65 -7.99
C THR A 219 -13.80 5.30 -7.41
N GLY A 220 -13.76 6.60 -7.11
CA GLY A 220 -14.93 7.27 -6.56
C GLY A 220 -15.14 6.98 -5.07
N VAL A 221 -14.07 6.65 -4.35
CA VAL A 221 -14.12 6.16 -2.95
C VAL A 221 -13.35 7.06 -2.01
N ASP A 222 -13.76 7.10 -0.74
CA ASP A 222 -13.07 7.91 0.26
C ASP A 222 -11.83 7.18 0.76
N THR A 223 -10.69 7.85 0.65
CA THR A 223 -9.37 7.31 1.03
C THR A 223 -8.63 8.26 1.95
N PHE A 224 -9.31 9.27 2.50
CA PHE A 224 -8.69 10.30 3.31
C PHE A 224 -9.61 10.77 4.44
N LEU A 225 -9.26 10.40 5.67
CA LEU A 225 -10.00 10.87 6.84
C LEU A 225 -9.55 12.28 7.25
N ALA A 226 -8.23 12.48 7.39
CA ALA A 226 -7.61 13.73 7.83
C ALA A 226 -6.08 13.65 7.66
N ASP A 227 -5.38 14.77 7.92
CA ASP A 227 -3.91 14.90 8.01
C ASP A 227 -3.14 14.24 6.85
N ARG A 228 -2.83 12.94 6.99
CA ARG A 228 -2.14 12.11 6.00
C ARG A 228 -2.56 10.65 6.11
N VAL A 229 -2.23 9.88 5.07
CA VAL A 229 -2.32 8.42 5.08
C VAL A 229 -0.95 7.82 5.36
N ARG A 230 -0.90 6.74 6.15
CA ARG A 230 0.28 5.87 6.27
C ARG A 230 -0.13 4.40 6.20
N PRO A 231 0.70 3.53 5.61
CA PRO A 231 0.47 2.10 5.69
C PRO A 231 0.85 1.54 7.06
N LYS A 232 0.27 0.39 7.37
CA LYS A 232 0.65 -0.49 8.46
C LYS A 232 0.75 -1.92 7.95
N TRP A 233 1.64 -2.70 8.53
CA TRP A 233 1.80 -4.12 8.22
C TRP A 233 2.01 -4.94 9.48
N GLY A 234 1.56 -6.19 9.48
CA GLY A 234 1.80 -7.12 10.57
C GLY A 234 0.66 -8.09 10.75
N VAL A 235 0.40 -8.54 11.98
CA VAL A 235 -0.78 -9.35 12.30
C VAL A 235 -1.62 -8.58 13.31
N TYR A 236 -2.84 -8.23 12.91
CA TYR A 236 -3.83 -7.61 13.79
C TYR A 236 -5.15 -8.36 13.69
N ARG A 237 -5.45 -9.23 14.66
CA ARG A 237 -6.60 -10.14 14.60
C ARG A 237 -7.46 -10.08 15.84
N SER A 238 -8.76 -10.23 15.65
CA SER A 238 -9.72 -10.35 16.74
C SER A 238 -9.64 -11.73 17.39
N LEU A 239 -9.85 -11.76 18.71
CA LEU A 239 -10.00 -13.00 19.49
C LEU A 239 -11.44 -13.53 19.49
N GLY A 240 -12.39 -12.79 18.92
CA GLY A 240 -13.79 -13.21 18.74
C GLY A 240 -13.99 -14.20 17.60
N ASP A 241 -12.95 -14.93 17.18
CA ASP A 241 -13.07 -15.96 16.16
C ASP A 241 -13.88 -17.15 16.69
N THR A 242 -14.85 -17.59 15.91
CA THR A 242 -15.73 -18.71 16.24
C THR A 242 -15.39 -19.99 15.46
N SER A 243 -14.35 -19.96 14.62
CA SER A 243 -13.97 -21.08 13.78
C SER A 243 -12.89 -21.99 14.38
N GLY A 244 -12.24 -21.58 15.47
CA GLY A 244 -11.09 -22.29 16.04
C GLY A 244 -9.80 -22.09 15.24
N SER A 245 -9.71 -21.00 14.47
CA SER A 245 -8.56 -20.70 13.61
C SER A 245 -7.38 -20.06 14.36
N LEU A 246 -7.59 -19.60 15.60
CA LEU A 246 -6.57 -18.93 16.40
C LEU A 246 -5.51 -19.93 16.91
N GLN A 247 -4.27 -19.70 16.47
CA GLN A 247 -3.08 -20.45 16.88
C GLN A 247 -1.83 -19.58 16.76
N ASP A 248 -0.72 -20.07 17.30
CA ASP A 248 0.59 -19.43 17.15
C ASP A 248 0.96 -19.44 15.67
N THR A 249 1.47 -18.31 15.19
CA THR A 249 1.69 -18.11 13.77
C THR A 249 2.68 -16.98 13.51
N TYR A 250 2.93 -16.69 12.24
CA TYR A 250 3.73 -15.55 11.81
C TYR A 250 3.28 -15.04 10.44
N LEU A 251 3.82 -13.89 10.05
CA LEU A 251 3.79 -13.32 8.70
C LEU A 251 5.23 -12.93 8.34
N LEU A 252 5.67 -13.19 7.10
CA LEU A 252 6.92 -12.63 6.57
C LEU A 252 6.61 -11.64 5.46
N LEU A 253 7.36 -10.53 5.45
CA LEU A 253 7.37 -9.56 4.36
C LEU A 253 8.79 -9.38 3.86
N THR A 254 8.94 -9.21 2.55
CA THR A 254 10.23 -8.86 1.92
C THR A 254 10.02 -7.94 0.72
N GLY A 255 11.11 -7.32 0.24
CA GLY A 255 11.08 -6.53 -0.99
C GLY A 255 10.18 -5.29 -0.93
N LEU A 256 9.95 -4.72 0.26
CA LEU A 256 9.11 -3.55 0.48
C LEU A 256 9.65 -2.32 -0.29
N ARG A 257 8.82 -1.73 -1.15
CA ARG A 257 9.12 -0.51 -1.93
C ARG A 257 7.94 0.44 -1.88
N GLY A 258 8.22 1.74 -1.88
CA GLY A 258 7.24 2.83 -1.92
C GLY A 258 7.52 3.78 -3.07
N TYR A 259 6.47 4.15 -3.81
CA TYR A 259 6.55 5.00 -4.98
C TYR A 259 5.46 6.08 -4.92
N GLN A 260 5.78 7.26 -5.45
CA GLN A 260 4.83 8.34 -5.68
C GLN A 260 4.69 8.54 -7.18
N LEU A 261 3.47 8.75 -7.65
CA LEU A 261 3.21 9.20 -9.02
C LEU A 261 3.44 10.72 -9.08
N VAL A 262 4.35 11.18 -9.93
CA VAL A 262 4.67 12.61 -10.15
C VAL A 262 4.67 12.98 -11.62
#